data_AF-A0A2S6HJE7-F1
#
_entry.id   AF-A0A2S6HJE7-F1
#
_cell.length_a   1.000
_cell.length_b   1.000
_cell.length_c   1.000
_cell.angle_alpha   90.00
_cell.angle_beta   90.00
_cell.angle_gamma   90.00
#
_symmetry.space_group_name_H-M   'P 1'
#
loop_
_entity.id
_entity.type
_entity.pdbx_description
1 polymer ?
#
loop_
_entity_poly.entity_id
_entity_poly.type
_entity_poly.pdbx_seq_one_letter_code
_entity_poly.pdbx_strand_id
1 'polypeptide(L)' 'MEALKWIVTAWNVFMVIFILWFSRGLIWKRNKAATVGFGVMAIMYILALAPIWR' A
#
# COMPACT_ATOMS: atom_id res chain seq x y z
N MET A 1 15.98 -2.46 17.52
CA MET A 1 15.61 -1.88 16.20
C MET A 1 14.88 -2.87 15.30
N GLU A 2 15.09 -4.18 15.44
CA GLU A 2 14.38 -5.18 14.62
C GLU A 2 12.87 -5.23 14.86
N ALA A 3 12.41 -5.11 16.11
CA ALA A 3 10.99 -5.02 16.42
C ALA A 3 10.29 -3.86 15.69
N LEU A 4 10.97 -2.71 15.56
CA LEU A 4 10.48 -1.57 14.77
C LEU A 4 10.41 -1.89 13.28
N LYS A 5 11.44 -2.56 12.71
CA LYS A 5 11.42 -3.02 11.31
C LYS A 5 10.22 -3.95 11.04
N TRP A 6 9.93 -4.88 11.96
CA TRP A 6 8.77 -5.76 11.87
C TRP A 6 7.43 -5.04 11.99
N ILE A 7 7.31 -4.09 12.94
CA ILE A 7 6.09 -3.28 13.10
C ILE A 7 5.81 -2.46 11.85
N VAL A 8 6.83 -1.78 11.29
CA VAL A 8 6.69 -0.97 10.07
C VAL A 8 6.38 -1.86 8.86
N THR A 9 6.98 -3.06 8.79
CA THR A 9 6.68 -4.03 7.73
C THR A 9 5.23 -4.51 7.80
N ALA A 10 4.76 -4.90 8.99
CA ALA A 10 3.37 -5.31 9.20
C ALA A 10 2.38 -4.18 8.87
N TRP A 11 2.73 -2.93 9.24
CA TRP A 11 1.94 -1.75 8.91
C TRP A 11 1.87 -1.48 7.39
N ASN A 12 2.99 -1.58 6.67
CA ASN A 12 3.01 -1.44 5.21
C ASN A 12 2.14 -2.48 4.53
N VAL A 13 2.24 -3.75 4.96
CA VAL A 13 1.41 -4.84 4.41
C VAL A 13 -0.07 -4.59 4.69
N PHE A 14 -0.41 -4.14 5.90
CA PHE A 14 -1.79 -3.77 6.24
C PHE A 14 -2.32 -2.64 5.35
N MET A 15 -1.52 -1.59 5.12
CA MET A 15 -1.88 -0.48 4.23
C MET A 15 -2.11 -0.91 2.79
N VAL A 16 -1.27 -1.80 2.25
CA VAL A 16 -1.46 -2.34 0.88
C VAL A 16 -2.77 -3.13 0.79
N ILE A 17 -3.05 -3.99 1.77
CA ILE A 17 -4.30 -4.76 1.82
C ILE A 17 -5.50 -3.82 1.90
N PHE A 18 -5.43 -2.78 2.73
CA PHE A 18 -6.48 -1.78 2.88
C PHE A 18 -6.74 -1.03 1.57
N ILE A 19 -5.68 -0.60 0.89
CA ILE A 19 -5.77 0.11 -0.40
C ILE A 19 -6.37 -0.81 -1.49
N LEU A 20 -5.97 -2.08 -1.55
CA LEU A 20 -6.53 -3.06 -2.49
C LEU A 20 -7.99 -3.39 -2.18
N TRP A 21 -8.36 -3.45 -0.91
CA TRP A 21 -9.74 -3.69 -0.51
C TRP A 21 -10.64 -2.50 -0.86
N PHE A 22 -10.18 -1.27 -0.61
CA PHE A 22 -10.89 -0.06 -0.98
C PHE A 22 -10.99 0.11 -2.50
N SER A 23 -9.96 -0.28 -3.25
CA SER A 23 -9.95 -0.20 -4.71
C SER A 23 -10.92 -1.18 -5.38
N ARG A 24 -11.29 -2.31 -4.74
CA ARG A 24 -12.33 -3.22 -5.26
C ARG A 24 -13.71 -2.56 -5.39
N GLY A 25 -14.04 -1.59 -4.53
CA GLY A 25 -15.29 -0.85 -4.59
C GLY A 25 -15.31 0.28 -5.63
N LEU A 26 -14.15 0.60 -6.22
CA LEU A 26 -14.01 1.70 -7.16
C LEU A 26 -14.30 1.22 -8.59
N ILE A 27 -15.48 1.59 -9.08
CA ILE A 27 -15.84 1.41 -10.48
C ILE A 27 -14.90 2.28 -11.35
N TRP A 28 -14.01 1.63 -12.10
CA TRP A 28 -13.00 2.26 -12.98
C TRP A 28 -13.60 3.39 -13.82
N LYS A 29 -14.82 3.21 -14.33
CA LYS A 29 -15.51 4.16 -15.22
C LYS A 29 -15.85 5.50 -14.56
N ARG A 30 -16.04 5.53 -13.22
CA ARG A 30 -16.45 6.73 -12.48
C ARG A 30 -15.28 7.45 -11.82
N ASN A 31 -14.28 6.71 -11.34
CA ASN A 31 -13.24 7.25 -10.44
C ASN A 31 -11.81 6.87 -10.89
N LYS A 32 -11.46 7.06 -12.18
CA LYS A 32 -10.13 6.73 -12.74
C LYS A 32 -8.97 7.30 -11.94
N ALA A 33 -9.04 8.58 -11.55
CA ALA A 33 -7.97 9.25 -10.81
C ALA A 33 -7.73 8.61 -9.43
N ALA A 34 -8.79 8.21 -8.74
CA ALA A 34 -8.69 7.54 -7.45
C ALA A 34 -8.08 6.14 -7.61
N THR A 35 -8.52 5.35 -8.59
CA THR A 35 -7.95 4.01 -8.86
C THR A 35 -6.45 4.08 -9.16
N VAL A 36 -6.01 5.05 -9.98
CA VAL A 36 -4.59 5.26 -10.27
C VAL A 36 -3.83 5.72 -9.03
N GLY A 37 -4.38 6.67 -8.25
CA GLY A 37 -3.77 7.14 -7.01
C GLY A 37 -3.58 6.03 -5.97
N PHE A 38 -4.61 5.18 -5.78
CA PHE A 38 -4.53 4.01 -4.91
C PHE A 38 -3.50 2.99 -5.41
N GLY A 39 -3.43 2.74 -6.73
CA GLY A 39 -2.40 1.88 -7.32
C GLY A 39 -0.98 2.38 -7.06
N VAL A 40 -0.73 3.68 -7.26
CA VAL A 40 0.57 4.31 -6.99
C VAL A 40 0.92 4.24 -5.50
N MET A 41 -0.04 4.51 -4.59
CA MET A 41 0.19 4.38 -3.15
C MET A 41 0.57 2.95 -2.75
N ALA A 42 -0.12 1.93 -3.29
CA ALA A 42 0.20 0.53 -2.99
C ALA A 42 1.64 0.18 -3.43
N ILE A 43 2.07 0.64 -4.60
CA ILE A 43 3.44 0.43 -5.10
C ILE A 43 4.47 1.13 -4.19
N MET A 44 4.20 2.37 -3.76
CA MET A 44 5.09 3.08 -2.83
C MET A 44 5.25 2.35 -1.51
N TYR A 45 4.16 1.79 -0.97
CA TYR A 45 4.19 1.00 0.26
C TYR A 45 5.04 -0.28 0.11
N ILE A 46 5.01 -0.92 -1.05
CA ILE A 46 5.86 -2.09 -1.37
C ILE A 46 7.33 -1.66 -1.50
N LEU A 47 7.61 -0.57 -2.22
CA LEU A 47 8.97 -0.05 -2.38
C LEU A 47 9.59 0.40 -1.05
N ALA A 48 8.79 0.92 -0.13
CA ALA A 48 9.22 1.31 1.20
C ALA A 48 9.68 0.13 2.07
N LEU A 49 9.33 -1.13 1.73
CA LEU A 49 9.84 -2.31 2.42
C LEU A 49 11.30 -2.62 2.10
N ALA A 50 11.77 -2.31 0.89
CA ALA A 50 13.12 -2.60 0.44
C ALA A 50 14.23 -1.94 1.30
N PRO A 51 14.17 -0.64 1.64
CA PRO A 51 15.18 0.00 2.49
C PRO A 51 15.08 -0.38 3.97
N ILE A 52 13.92 -0.86 4.45
CA ILE A 52 13.74 -1.28 5.86
C ILE A 52 14.56 -2.55 6.14
N TRP A 53 14.65 -3.44 5.17
CA TRP A 53 15.37 -4.71 5.27
C TRP A 53 16.81 -4.66 4.76
N ARG A 54 17.25 -3.49 4.28
CA ARG A 54 18.66 -3.18 4.06
C ARG A 54 19.35 -2.83 5.39
#